data_AF-A0A350DDF6-F1
#
_entry.id   AF-A0A350DDF6-F1
#
_cell.length_a   1.000
_cell.length_b   1.000
_cell.length_c   1.000
_cell.angle_alpha   90.00
_cell.angle_beta   90.00
_cell.angle_gamma   90.00
#
_symmetry.space_group_name_H-M   'P 1'
#
loop_
_entity.id
_entity.type
_entity.pdbx_description
1 polymer ?
#
loop_
_entity_poly.entity_id
_entity_poly.type
_entity_poly.pdbx_seq_one_letter_code
_entity_poly.pdbx_strand_id
1 'polypeptide(L)'
;YRNELCCFNDDVQGTASVVVGTLMAACQAREETIAQQRVVFVGGGSAGCGIAEQVVVAMEAEGLTEAEARARIFIVDRDGLMTTDQTWQRDFQRRLAHD
;
A
#
# COMPACT_ATOMS: atom_id res chain seq x y z
N TYR A 1 14.56 -3.22 -16.67
CA TYR A 1 13.59 -2.58 -17.58
C TYR A 1 13.07 -1.23 -17.13
N ARG A 2 12.49 -1.06 -15.93
CA ARG A 2 11.91 0.24 -15.51
C ARG A 2 12.84 1.45 -15.75
N ASN A 3 14.14 1.30 -15.46
CA ASN A 3 15.13 2.37 -15.60
C ASN A 3 15.88 2.35 -16.94
N GLU A 4 15.50 1.46 -17.86
CA GLU A 4 16.22 1.19 -19.11
C GLU A 4 15.32 1.32 -20.34
N LEU A 5 14.02 1.05 -20.19
CA LEU A 5 13.00 1.06 -21.23
C LEU A 5 11.79 1.87 -20.72
N CYS A 6 11.09 2.53 -21.64
CA CYS A 6 9.81 3.18 -21.35
C CYS A 6 8.72 2.10 -21.18
N CYS A 7 8.68 1.48 -20.01
CA CYS A 7 7.73 0.42 -19.68
C CYS A 7 7.25 0.53 -18.23
N PHE A 8 6.05 0.03 -17.99
CA PHE A 8 5.48 -0.13 -16.65
C PHE A 8 4.70 -1.44 -16.59
N ASN A 9 4.38 -1.90 -15.38
CA ASN A 9 3.53 -3.06 -15.16
C ASN A 9 2.13 -2.57 -14.76
N ASP A 10 1.12 -2.84 -15.58
CA ASP A 10 -0.25 -2.37 -15.35
C ASP A 10 -0.91 -3.01 -14.14
N ASP A 11 -0.73 -4.33 -13.95
CA ASP A 11 -1.27 -5.06 -12.80
C ASP A 11 -0.81 -4.46 -11.46
N VAL A 12 0.43 -3.94 -11.40
CA VAL A 12 1.00 -3.29 -10.22
C VAL A 12 0.73 -1.79 -10.19
N GLN A 13 1.16 -1.06 -11.21
CA GLN A 13 1.18 0.42 -11.20
C GLN A 13 -0.15 1.01 -11.70
N GLY A 14 -0.77 0.40 -12.70
CA GLY A 14 -2.08 0.82 -13.22
C GLY A 14 -3.17 0.61 -12.17
N THR A 15 -3.25 -0.60 -11.61
CA THR A 15 -4.20 -0.92 -10.53
C THR A 15 -4.00 -0.01 -9.32
N ALA A 16 -2.75 0.23 -8.91
CA ALA A 16 -2.47 1.12 -7.79
C ALA A 16 -2.91 2.57 -8.04
N SER A 17 -2.72 3.08 -9.25
CA SER A 17 -3.18 4.42 -9.63
C SER A 17 -4.70 4.57 -9.48
N VAL A 18 -5.47 3.60 -9.99
CA VAL A 18 -6.93 3.62 -9.88
C VAL A 18 -7.39 3.50 -8.43
N VAL A 19 -6.75 2.64 -7.62
CA VAL A 19 -7.07 2.49 -6.20
C VAL A 19 -6.79 3.78 -5.43
N VAL A 20 -5.60 4.37 -5.57
CA VAL A 20 -5.25 5.62 -4.90
C VAL A 20 -6.19 6.75 -5.30
N GLY A 21 -6.46 6.91 -6.60
CA GLY A 21 -7.40 7.93 -7.09
C GLY A 21 -8.82 7.76 -6.51
N THR A 22 -9.28 6.51 -6.40
CA THR A 22 -10.58 6.20 -5.79
C THR A 22 -10.60 6.52 -4.29
N LEU A 23 -9.54 6.17 -3.55
CA LEU A 23 -9.41 6.49 -2.14
C LEU A 23 -9.39 8.00 -1.91
N MET A 24 -8.64 8.75 -2.72
CA MET A 24 -8.60 10.22 -2.64
C MET A 24 -9.97 10.84 -2.91
N ALA A 25 -10.70 10.36 -3.92
CA ALA A 25 -12.06 10.83 -4.20
C ALA A 25 -13.02 10.51 -3.04
N ALA A 26 -12.92 9.33 -2.44
CA ALA A 26 -13.71 8.96 -1.27
C ALA A 26 -13.38 9.82 -0.04
N CYS A 27 -12.10 10.12 0.19
CA CYS A 27 -11.67 11.01 1.27
C CYS A 27 -12.19 12.43 1.04
N GLN A 28 -12.11 12.96 -0.19
CA GLN A 28 -12.66 14.26 -0.54
C GLN A 28 -14.16 14.34 -0.26
N ALA A 29 -14.92 13.30 -0.59
CA ALA A 29 -16.36 13.24 -0.30
C ALA A 29 -16.67 13.22 1.22
N ARG A 30 -15.69 12.84 2.05
CA ARG A 30 -15.77 12.82 3.51
C ARG A 30 -15.14 14.04 4.18
N GLU A 31 -14.63 15.00 3.39
CA GLU A 31 -13.84 16.13 3.91
C GLU A 31 -12.62 15.69 4.74
N GLU A 32 -12.05 14.53 4.38
CA GLU A 32 -10.87 13.93 5.00
C GLU A 32 -9.74 13.80 3.96
N THR A 33 -8.54 13.44 4.41
CA THR A 33 -7.38 13.16 3.57
C THR A 33 -6.97 11.70 3.67
N ILE A 34 -6.19 11.18 2.70
CA ILE A 34 -5.75 9.77 2.76
C ILE A 34 -4.82 9.53 3.94
N ALA A 35 -4.02 10.53 4.34
CA ALA A 35 -3.18 10.52 5.54
C ALA A 35 -3.98 10.36 6.84
N GLN A 36 -5.28 10.63 6.87
CA GLN A 36 -6.12 10.42 8.05
C GLN A 36 -6.65 8.98 8.15
N GLN A 37 -6.57 8.20 7.08
CA GLN A 37 -7.19 6.88 7.01
C GLN A 37 -6.30 5.77 7.59
N ARG A 38 -6.93 4.62 7.84
CA ARG A 38 -6.28 3.32 8.06
C ARG A 38 -6.84 2.36 7.03
N VAL A 39 -5.96 1.68 6.29
CA VAL A 39 -6.34 0.86 5.13
C VAL A 39 -5.93 -0.59 5.37
N VAL A 40 -6.87 -1.50 5.16
CA VAL A 40 -6.62 -2.95 5.21
C VAL A 40 -6.68 -3.51 3.80
N PHE A 41 -5.63 -4.20 3.39
CA PHE A 41 -5.57 -4.95 2.14
C PHE A 41 -5.77 -6.43 2.44
N VAL A 42 -6.76 -7.04 1.79
CA VAL A 42 -7.02 -8.48 1.87
C VAL A 42 -6.39 -9.15 0.65
N GLY A 43 -5.28 -9.83 0.88
CA GLY A 43 -4.40 -10.45 -0.11
C GLY A 43 -3.00 -9.83 -0.10
N GLY A 44 -2.01 -10.56 0.43
CA GLY A 44 -0.61 -10.13 0.55
C GLY A 44 0.26 -10.46 -0.66
N GLY A 45 -0.34 -10.64 -1.85
CA GLY A 45 0.38 -10.91 -3.09
C GLY A 45 1.08 -9.68 -3.68
N SER A 46 1.71 -9.84 -4.85
CA SER A 46 2.43 -8.75 -5.53
C SER A 46 1.56 -7.52 -5.83
N ALA A 47 0.31 -7.74 -6.27
CA ALA A 47 -0.63 -6.65 -6.52
C ALA A 47 -1.01 -5.93 -5.23
N GLY A 48 -1.47 -6.68 -4.21
CA GLY A 48 -1.90 -6.11 -2.92
C GLY A 48 -0.79 -5.29 -2.25
N CYS A 49 0.42 -5.86 -2.15
CA CYS A 49 1.56 -5.13 -1.61
C CYS A 49 2.00 -3.94 -2.50
N GLY A 50 1.96 -4.10 -3.82
CA GLY A 50 2.30 -3.01 -4.74
C GLY A 50 1.36 -1.81 -4.61
N ILE A 51 0.06 -2.06 -4.46
CA ILE A 51 -0.94 -1.02 -4.23
C ILE A 51 -0.75 -0.41 -2.84
N ALA A 52 -0.53 -1.22 -1.81
CA ALA A 52 -0.27 -0.75 -0.45
C ALA A 52 0.92 0.23 -0.39
N GLU A 53 2.01 -0.07 -1.09
CA GLU A 53 3.17 0.83 -1.20
C GLU A 53 2.81 2.15 -1.91
N GLN A 54 1.92 2.15 -2.91
CA GLN A 54 1.48 3.41 -3.53
C GLN A 54 0.55 4.22 -2.61
N VAL A 55 -0.23 3.56 -1.75
CA VAL A 55 -1.01 4.27 -0.72
C VAL A 55 -0.08 4.90 0.33
N VAL A 56 1.00 4.22 0.73
CA VAL A 56 2.05 4.80 1.58
C VAL A 56 2.61 6.08 0.95
N VAL A 57 3.01 6.03 -0.33
CA VAL A 57 3.52 7.20 -1.06
C VAL A 57 2.48 8.33 -1.11
N ALA A 58 1.21 8.01 -1.32
CA ALA A 58 0.14 9.01 -1.33
C ALA A 58 -0.07 9.67 0.04
N MET A 59 0.03 8.90 1.13
CA MET A 59 -0.02 9.42 2.50
C MET A 59 1.20 10.30 2.82
N GLU A 60 2.39 9.93 2.35
CA GLU A 60 3.61 10.75 2.50
C GLU A 60 3.51 12.07 1.74
N ALA A 61 2.89 12.06 0.55
CA ALA A 61 2.63 13.27 -0.23
C ALA A 61 1.67 14.26 0.49
N GLU A 62 0.87 13.77 1.45
CA GLU A 62 0.02 14.58 2.32
C GLU A 62 0.69 14.95 3.67
N GLY A 63 1.98 14.65 3.82
CA GLY A 63 2.82 15.15 4.92
C GLY A 63 3.08 14.15 6.05
N LEU A 64 2.67 12.89 5.92
CA LEU A 64 3.13 11.85 6.86
C LEU A 64 4.58 11.47 6.58
N THR A 65 5.28 11.04 7.63
CA THR A 65 6.52 10.28 7.47
C THR A 65 6.24 8.88 6.96
N GLU A 66 7.22 8.22 6.33
CA GLU A 66 7.10 6.81 5.89
C GLU A 66 6.62 5.90 7.04
N ALA A 67 7.15 6.10 8.25
CA ALA A 67 6.78 5.32 9.42
C ALA A 67 5.31 5.52 9.83
N GLU A 68 4.81 6.76 9.84
CA GLU A 68 3.41 7.06 10.14
C GLU A 68 2.45 6.53 9.07
N ALA A 69 2.84 6.64 7.80
CA ALA A 69 2.07 6.08 6.70
C ALA A 69 2.00 4.55 6.79
N ARG A 70 3.13 3.87 7.00
CA ARG A 70 3.19 2.40 7.15
C ARG A 70 2.39 1.90 8.35
N ALA A 71 2.39 2.63 9.47
CA ALA A 71 1.60 2.29 10.66
C ALA A 71 0.07 2.27 10.40
N ARG A 72 -0.39 2.87 9.29
CA ARG A 72 -1.81 2.93 8.89
C ARG A 72 -2.21 1.86 7.87
N ILE A 73 -1.26 1.08 7.35
CA ILE A 73 -1.49 0.09 6.29
C ILE A 73 -1.37 -1.31 6.86
N PHE A 74 -2.40 -2.14 6.69
CA PHE A 74 -2.42 -3.51 7.21
C PHE A 74 -2.64 -4.50 6.07
N ILE A 75 -1.88 -5.59 6.04
CA ILE A 75 -2.04 -6.67 5.07
C ILE A 75 -2.59 -7.91 5.77
N VAL A 76 -3.66 -8.49 5.25
CA VAL A 76 -4.22 -9.76 5.69
C VAL A 76 -4.11 -10.76 4.56
N ASP A 77 -3.54 -11.94 4.81
CA ASP A 77 -3.40 -13.02 3.82
C ASP A 77 -3.96 -14.33 4.39
N ARG A 78 -3.73 -15.46 3.69
CA ARG A 78 -4.19 -16.81 4.05
C ARG A 78 -3.98 -17.14 5.53
N ASP A 79 -2.84 -16.73 6.08
CA ASP A 79 -2.41 -17.07 7.43
C ASP A 79 -2.77 -15.97 8.46
N GLY A 80 -3.60 -15.00 8.08
CA GLY A 80 -4.09 -13.92 8.93
C GLY A 80 -3.40 -12.58 8.68
N LEU A 81 -3.38 -11.72 9.70
CA LEU A 81 -2.64 -10.44 9.66
C LEU A 81 -1.16 -10.71 9.43
N MET A 82 -0.52 -9.92 8.57
CA MET A 82 0.90 -10.02 8.28
C MET A 82 1.72 -9.38 9.41
N THR A 83 2.49 -10.20 10.11
CA THR A 83 3.25 -9.80 11.31
C THR A 83 4.73 -10.20 11.19
N THR A 84 5.66 -9.45 11.78
CA THR A 84 7.11 -9.63 11.58
C THR A 84 7.67 -10.98 12.04
N ASP A 85 6.93 -11.73 12.85
CA ASP A 85 7.26 -13.08 13.33
C ASP A 85 7.07 -14.19 12.27
N GLN A 86 6.40 -13.92 11.16
CA GLN A 86 6.12 -14.91 10.12
C GLN A 86 7.32 -15.12 9.18
N THR A 87 7.82 -16.35 9.11
CA THR A 87 9.06 -16.67 8.37
C THR A 87 8.90 -16.80 6.86
N TRP A 88 7.67 -16.91 6.34
CA TRP A 88 7.38 -17.16 4.93
C TRP A 88 7.36 -15.88 4.06
N GLN A 89 7.50 -14.71 4.68
CA GLN A 89 7.41 -13.42 4.00
C GLN A 89 8.58 -13.20 3.04
N ARG A 90 8.25 -12.66 1.88
CA ARG A 90 9.23 -12.13 0.92
C ARG A 90 9.62 -10.71 1.29
N ASP A 91 10.73 -10.21 0.76
CA ASP A 91 11.28 -8.91 1.13
C ASP A 91 10.29 -7.74 0.94
N PHE A 92 9.49 -7.78 -0.13
CA PHE A 92 8.46 -6.75 -0.38
C PHE A 92 7.26 -6.84 0.58
N GLN A 93 7.02 -8.00 1.18
CA GLN A 93 5.95 -8.21 2.17
C GLN A 93 6.41 -7.76 3.55
N ARG A 94 7.67 -8.03 3.92
CA ARG A 94 8.24 -7.66 5.24
C ARG A 94 8.13 -6.17 5.55
N ARG A 95 8.24 -5.30 4.53
CA ARG A 95 8.11 -3.84 4.70
C ARG A 95 6.70 -3.37 5.08
N LEU A 96 5.70 -4.25 4.96
CA LEU A 96 4.29 -3.99 5.26
C LEU A 96 3.78 -4.84 6.44
N ALA A 97 4.67 -5.62 7.06
CA ALA A 97 4.37 -6.41 8.24
C ALA A 97 4.41 -5.53 9.51
N HIS A 98 3.55 -5.85 10.47
CA HIS A 98 3.51 -5.17 11.78
C HIS A 98 4.18 -6.02 12.88
N ASP A 99 4.68 -5.37 13.92
CA ASP A 99 5.17 -6.04 15.13
C ASP A 99 4.02 -6.57 16.01
#